data_AF-A0A3S5AZK1-F1
#
_entry.id   AF-A0A3S5AZK1-F1
#
_cell.length_a   1.000
_cell.length_b   1.000
_cell.length_c   1.000
_cell.angle_alpha   90.00
_cell.angle_beta   90.00
_cell.angle_gamma   90.00
#
_symmetry.space_group_name_H-M   'P 1'
#
loop_
_entity.id
_entity.type
_entity.pdbx_description
1 polymer ?
#
loop_
_entity_poly.entity_id
_entity_poly.type
_entity_poly.pdbx_seq_one_letter_code
_entity_poly.pdbx_strand_id
1 'polypeptide(L)'
;MRQKLASWGPQYTPSMSTHSQPDQESGGVDVEPNERALLGRFLTRLHRLDPDLIVGYDLWGHQLDVILHRLLANRVAHWHRLGRLRRSQAFQINTNNKVNDIPC
;
A
#
# COMPACT_ATOMS: atom_id res chain seq x y z
N MET A 1 55.67 19.04 -3.97
CA MET A 1 54.75 20.09 -3.45
C MET A 1 53.53 19.42 -2.86
N ARG A 2 53.29 19.52 -1.55
CA ARG A 2 52.08 19.01 -0.90
C ARG A 2 51.04 20.14 -0.91
N GLN A 3 49.98 20.00 -1.70
CA GLN A 3 48.89 20.96 -1.69
C GLN A 3 48.06 20.77 -0.41
N LYS A 4 47.97 21.83 0.39
CA LYS A 4 47.19 21.86 1.63
C LYS A 4 45.72 22.06 1.25
N LEU A 5 44.87 21.08 1.53
CA LEU A 5 43.42 21.20 1.30
C LEU A 5 42.85 22.35 2.13
N ALA A 6 41.87 23.07 1.58
CA ALA A 6 41.15 24.13 2.27
C ALA A 6 40.39 23.54 3.47
N SER A 7 40.86 23.82 4.69
CA SER A 7 40.12 23.52 5.92
C SER A 7 39.11 24.64 6.15
N TRP A 8 37.87 24.45 5.70
CA TRP A 8 36.77 25.31 6.12
C TRP A 8 36.64 25.20 7.65
N GLY A 9 36.61 26.33 8.34
CA GLY A 9 36.68 26.38 9.81
C GLY A 9 35.53 25.61 10.50
N PRO A 10 35.60 25.44 11.84
CA PRO A 10 34.68 24.60 12.62
C PRO A 10 33.19 24.96 12.50
N GLN A 11 32.86 26.10 11.89
CA GLN A 11 31.50 26.52 11.56
C GLN A 11 30.80 25.61 10.52
N TYR A 12 31.56 24.89 9.68
CA TYR A 12 31.03 24.01 8.63
C TYR A 12 31.28 22.53 8.92
N THR A 13 31.31 22.12 10.19
CA THR A 13 31.12 20.71 10.51
C THR A 13 29.63 20.42 10.44
N PRO A 14 29.15 19.57 9.50
CA PRO A 14 27.76 19.15 9.53
C PRO A 14 27.47 18.54 10.90
N SER A 15 26.40 18.98 11.56
CA SER A 15 25.91 18.27 12.74
C SER A 15 25.67 16.83 12.30
N MET A 16 26.35 15.87 12.94
CA MET A 16 26.08 14.44 12.75
C MET A 16 24.60 14.24 13.04
N SER A 17 23.78 14.25 12.00
CA SER A 17 22.39 13.87 12.09
C SER A 17 22.43 12.40 12.46
N THR A 18 22.09 12.10 13.71
CA THR A 18 21.78 10.75 14.17
C THR A 18 20.82 10.17 13.15
N HIS A 19 21.34 9.31 12.28
CA HIS A 19 20.56 8.60 11.29
C HIS A 19 19.56 7.77 12.08
N SER A 20 18.33 8.25 12.16
CA SER A 20 17.16 7.44 12.48
C SER A 20 17.27 6.24 11.56
N GLN A 21 17.53 5.07 12.16
CA GLN A 21 17.64 3.81 11.45
C GLN A 21 16.51 3.74 10.43
N PRO A 22 16.79 3.47 9.14
CA PRO A 22 15.73 3.08 8.24
C PRO A 22 15.19 1.80 8.84
N ASP A 23 13.90 1.79 9.18
CA ASP A 23 13.19 0.58 9.54
C ASP A 23 13.48 -0.44 8.44
N GLN A 24 14.33 -1.41 8.77
CA GLN A 24 14.76 -2.43 7.85
C GLN A 24 13.58 -3.39 7.66
N GLU A 25 12.65 -2.99 6.78
CA GLU A 25 11.67 -3.89 6.20
C GLU A 25 12.42 -4.91 5.33
N SER A 26 12.99 -5.90 6.00
CA SER A 26 13.55 -7.09 5.38
C SER A 26 12.45 -7.67 4.51
N GLY A 27 12.70 -7.73 3.19
CA GLY A 27 11.76 -8.28 2.21
C GLY A 27 11.39 -9.71 2.55
N GLY A 28 10.37 -9.86 3.41
CA GLY A 28 9.87 -11.12 3.92
C GLY A 28 8.57 -11.49 3.22
N VAL A 29 8.45 -12.76 2.85
CA VAL A 29 7.19 -13.32 2.37
C VAL A 29 6.36 -13.70 3.58
N ASP A 30 5.28 -12.96 3.82
CA ASP A 30 4.28 -13.34 4.82
C ASP A 30 3.33 -14.39 4.20
N VAL A 31 3.28 -15.58 4.81
CA VAL A 31 2.35 -16.65 4.41
C VAL A 31 1.13 -16.62 5.33
N GLU A 32 -0.06 -16.52 4.76
CA GLU A 32 -1.32 -16.48 5.49
C GLU A 32 -2.17 -17.73 5.15
N PRO A 33 -2.92 -18.30 6.10
CA PRO A 33 -3.58 -19.61 5.96
C PRO A 33 -4.83 -19.61 5.08
N ASN A 34 -5.45 -18.44 4.86
CA ASN A 34 -6.62 -18.29 4.02
C ASN A 34 -6.66 -16.91 3.35
N GLU A 35 -7.49 -16.77 2.31
CA GLU A 35 -7.62 -15.50 1.57
C GLU A 35 -8.09 -14.36 2.48
N ARG A 36 -8.98 -14.64 3.43
CA ARG A 36 -9.47 -13.63 4.38
C ARG A 36 -8.34 -13.04 5.24
N ALA A 37 -7.42 -13.87 5.72
CA ALA A 37 -6.26 -13.45 6.49
C ALA A 37 -5.26 -12.69 5.61
N LEU A 38 -5.03 -13.16 4.38
CA LEU A 38 -4.20 -12.47 3.38
C LEU A 38 -4.71 -11.06 3.10
N LEU A 39 -6.01 -10.91 2.82
CA LEU A 39 -6.63 -9.61 2.56
C LEU A 39 -6.63 -8.72 3.81
N GLY A 40 -6.84 -9.29 5.00
CA GLY A 40 -6.75 -8.56 6.26
C GLY A 40 -5.32 -8.04 6.54
N ARG A 41 -4.31 -8.85 6.24
CA ARG A 41 -2.90 -8.47 6.36
C ARG A 41 -2.54 -7.38 5.35
N PHE A 42 -3.00 -7.51 4.10
CA PHE A 42 -2.86 -6.49 3.06
C PHE A 42 -3.42 -5.14 3.53
N LEU A 43 -4.67 -5.10 4.02
CA LEU A 43 -5.28 -3.86 4.54
C LEU A 43 -4.51 -3.29 5.74
N THR A 44 -3.98 -4.15 6.61
CA THR A 44 -3.21 -3.71 7.77
C THR A 44 -1.90 -3.06 7.35
N ARG A 45 -1.20 -3.65 6.36
CA ARG A 45 0.03 -3.09 5.80
C ARG A 45 -0.25 -1.78 5.06
N LEU A 46 -1.29 -1.77 4.22
CA LEU A 46 -1.68 -0.57 3.48
C LEU A 46 -2.02 0.60 4.41
N HIS A 47 -2.78 0.34 5.49
CA HIS A 47 -3.13 1.37 6.47
C HIS A 47 -1.95 1.83 7.33
N ARG A 48 -0.98 0.94 7.62
CA ARG A 48 0.23 1.32 8.36
C ARG A 48 1.18 2.17 7.52
N LEU A 49 1.29 1.84 6.24
CA LEU A 49 2.11 2.57 5.29
C LEU A 49 1.50 3.94 4.95
N ASP A 50 0.17 4.02 4.94
CA ASP A 50 -0.62 5.20 4.55
C ASP A 50 -0.09 5.89 3.27
N PRO A 51 -0.01 5.16 2.14
CA PRO A 51 0.61 5.71 0.94
C PRO A 51 -0.21 6.88 0.37
N ASP A 52 0.46 7.99 0.06
CA ASP A 52 -0.15 9.12 -0.65
C ASP A 52 -0.45 8.80 -2.13
N LEU A 53 0.36 7.93 -2.73
CA LEU A 53 0.24 7.52 -4.12
C LEU A 53 0.36 5.99 -4.24
N ILE A 54 -0.60 5.38 -4.92
CA ILE A 54 -0.55 3.96 -5.29
C ILE A 54 -0.32 3.89 -6.80
N VAL A 55 0.78 3.27 -7.20
CA VAL A 55 1.13 3.04 -8.61
C VAL A 55 1.01 1.56 -8.90
N GLY A 56 0.27 1.22 -9.95
CA GLY A 56 0.08 -0.15 -10.41
C GLY A 56 -0.34 -0.16 -11.87
N TYR A 57 -0.12 -1.29 -12.53
CA TYR A 57 -0.60 -1.49 -13.89
C TYR A 57 -2.09 -1.83 -13.86
N ASP A 58 -2.90 -1.03 -14.54
CA ASP A 58 -4.37 -1.19 -14.63
C ASP A 58 -5.10 -1.27 -13.27
N LEU A 59 -4.74 -0.34 -12.38
CA LEU A 59 -5.29 -0.31 -11.02
C LEU A 59 -6.81 -0.05 -11.00
N TRP A 60 -7.29 0.86 -11.85
CA TRP A 60 -8.70 1.24 -11.93
C TRP A 60 -9.58 0.31 -12.75
N GLY A 61 -9.04 -0.29 -13.84
CA GLY A 61 -9.83 -1.13 -14.73
C GLY A 61 -10.05 -2.55 -14.21
N HIS A 62 -9.11 -3.06 -13.41
CA HIS A 62 -9.16 -4.45 -12.97
C HIS A 62 -8.77 -4.66 -11.49
N GLN A 63 -7.57 -4.23 -11.08
CA GLN A 63 -7.00 -4.69 -9.79
C GLN A 63 -7.82 -4.23 -8.58
N LEU A 64 -8.22 -2.95 -8.52
CA LEU A 64 -9.00 -2.45 -7.39
C LEU A 64 -10.37 -3.11 -7.31
N ASP A 65 -11.03 -3.32 -8.45
CA ASP A 65 -12.36 -3.93 -8.47
C ASP A 65 -12.31 -5.37 -7.95
N VAL A 66 -11.33 -6.15 -8.41
CA VAL A 66 -11.11 -7.53 -7.93
C VAL A 66 -10.78 -7.56 -6.43
N ILE A 67 -9.87 -6.72 -5.95
CA ILE A 67 -9.49 -6.68 -4.53
C ILE A 67 -10.71 -6.30 -3.67
N LEU A 68 -11.45 -5.29 -4.10
CA LEU A 68 -12.59 -4.76 -3.35
C LEU A 68 -13.76 -5.74 -3.34
N HIS A 69 -14.04 -6.40 -4.47
CA HIS A 69 -15.02 -7.47 -4.55
C HIS A 69 -14.67 -8.63 -3.62
N ARG A 70 -13.39 -9.08 -3.62
CA ARG A 70 -12.92 -10.16 -2.74
C ARG A 70 -12.95 -9.79 -1.27
N LEU A 71 -12.67 -8.53 -0.91
CA LEU A 71 -12.79 -8.03 0.45
C LEU A 71 -14.23 -8.11 0.98
N LEU A 72 -15.21 -7.75 0.15
CA LEU A 72 -16.62 -7.84 0.51
C LEU A 72 -17.11 -9.29 0.56
N ALA A 73 -16.75 -10.11 -0.43
CA ALA A 73 -17.12 -11.52 -0.48
C ALA A 73 -16.60 -12.32 0.73
N ASN A 74 -15.35 -12.08 1.13
CA ASN A 74 -14.72 -12.72 2.29
C ASN A 74 -15.09 -12.07 3.64
N ARG A 75 -15.98 -11.05 3.64
CA ARG A 75 -16.40 -10.28 4.83
C ARG A 75 -15.24 -9.80 5.69
N VAL A 76 -14.21 -9.27 5.05
CA VAL A 76 -13.05 -8.69 5.75
C VAL A 76 -13.48 -7.39 6.44
N ALA A 77 -13.18 -7.27 7.73
CA ALA A 77 -13.50 -6.07 8.49
C ALA A 77 -12.69 -4.87 7.98
N HIS A 78 -13.24 -3.66 8.14
CA HIS A 78 -12.56 -2.41 7.80
C HIS A 78 -12.05 -2.29 6.35
N TRP A 79 -12.79 -2.84 5.37
CA TRP A 79 -12.51 -2.69 3.95
C TRP A 79 -12.31 -1.23 3.50
N HIS A 80 -12.92 -0.27 4.21
CA HIS A 80 -12.76 1.17 3.95
C HIS A 80 -11.31 1.66 4.11
N ARG A 81 -10.44 0.91 4.81
CA ARG A 81 -9.00 1.22 4.94
C ARG A 81 -8.23 1.04 3.63
N LEU A 82 -8.86 0.50 2.57
CA LEU A 82 -8.30 0.50 1.23
C LEU A 82 -8.05 1.93 0.71
N GLY A 83 -8.84 2.90 1.17
CA GLY A 83 -8.59 4.32 0.95
C GLY A 83 -8.53 5.08 2.27
N ARG A 84 -8.35 6.40 2.18
CA ARG A 84 -8.28 7.28 3.35
C ARG A 84 -9.66 7.69 3.90
N LEU A 85 -10.74 7.42 3.17
CA LEU A 85 -12.09 7.79 3.57
C LEU A 85 -12.78 6.67 4.36
N ARG A 86 -13.11 6.95 5.61
CA ARG A 86 -13.88 6.02 6.46
C ARG A 86 -15.31 5.86 5.93
N ARG A 87 -15.70 4.63 5.62
CA ARG A 87 -17.05 4.28 5.14
C ARG A 87 -17.65 3.17 6.01
N SER A 88 -18.87 3.38 6.47
CA SER A 88 -19.64 2.40 7.26
C SER A 88 -20.46 1.45 6.39
N GLN A 89 -20.92 1.92 5.23
CA GLN A 89 -21.70 1.13 4.28
C GLN A 89 -20.85 0.73 3.08
N ALA A 90 -20.80 -0.58 2.80
CA ALA A 90 -20.26 -1.08 1.54
C ALA A 90 -21.18 -0.63 0.40
N PHE A 91 -20.59 -0.12 -0.67
CA PHE A 91 -21.35 0.22 -1.86
C PHE A 91 -21.89 -1.06 -2.49
N GLN A 92 -23.09 -1.01 -3.06
CA GLN A 92 -23.61 -2.12 -3.84
C GLN A 92 -22.78 -2.21 -5.13
N ILE A 93 -21.78 -3.10 -5.14
CA ILE A 93 -21.10 -3.45 -6.37
C ILE A 93 -22.12 -4.22 -7.19
N ASN A 94 -22.63 -3.61 -8.25
CA ASN A 94 -23.63 -4.22 -9.11
C ASN A 94 -22.92 -5.33 -9.91
N THR A 95 -22.94 -6.58 -9.41
CA THR A 95 -22.26 -7.74 -10.02
C THR A 95 -22.96 -8.24 -11.30
N ASN A 96 -23.72 -7.38 -11.97
CA ASN A 96 -24.54 -7.71 -13.14
C ASN A 96 -23.74 -7.76 -14.44
N ASN A 97 -22.49 -8.21 -14.41
CA ASN A 97 -21.82 -8.66 -15.62
C ASN A 97 -22.30 -10.07 -15.96
N LYS A 98 -23.59 -10.20 -16.30
CA LYS A 98 -24.08 -11.34 -17.08
C LYS A 98 -23.58 -11.12 -18.51
N VAL A 99 -22.36 -11.55 -18.79
CA VAL A 99 -21.80 -11.67 -20.15
C VAL A 99 -22.46 -12.86 -20.86
N ASN A 100 -23.80 -12.91 -20.94
CA ASN A 100 -24.53 -14.02 -21.55
C ASN A 100 -25.76 -13.62 -22.40
N ASP A 101 -26.01 -12.34 -22.66
CA ASP A 101 -27.12 -11.92 -23.53
C ASP A 101 -26.64 -10.96 -24.63
N ILE A 102 -25.91 -11.48 -25.62
CA ILE A 102 -25.82 -10.87 -26.96
C ILE A 102 -26.28 -11.93 -27.96
N PRO A 103 -27.56 -11.94 -28.38
CA PRO A 103 -27.97 -12.63 -29.58
C PRO A 103 -27.86 -11.67 -30.77
N CYS A 104 -26.76 -11.77 -31.51
CA CYS A 104 -26.70 -11.69 -32.97
C CYS A 104 -25.57 -12.60 -33.47
#